data_AF-A0A5Q0M9K5-F1
#
_entry.id   AF-A0A5Q0M9K5-F1
#
_cell.length_a   1.000
_cell.length_b   1.000
_cell.length_c   1.000
_cell.angle_alpha   90.00
_cell.angle_beta   90.00
_cell.angle_gamma   90.00
#
_symmetry.space_group_name_H-M   'P 1'
#
loop_
_entity.id
_entity.type
_entity.pdbx_description
1 polymer ?
#
loop_
_entity_poly.entity_id
_entity_poly.type
_entity_poly.pdbx_seq_one_letter_code
_entity_poly.pdbx_strand_id
1 'polypeptide(L)'
;MQALRIPNDRRARLLADGLLAINSRSEEILHGLTHEESQFLIDAGEAAPGDAAALERRCELALRHEQARLRIAFADDEGSADEEFRLRAETRF
;
A
#
# COMPACT_ATOMS: atom_id res chain seq x y z
N MET A 1 -10.37 -9.47 -12.87
CA MET A 1 -10.00 -8.65 -11.71
C MET A 1 -10.27 -9.48 -10.47
N GLN A 2 -9.25 -9.70 -9.63
CA GLN A 2 -9.37 -10.52 -8.42
C GLN A 2 -9.35 -9.61 -7.19
N ALA A 3 -10.46 -9.54 -6.45
CA ALA A 3 -10.61 -8.66 -5.30
C ALA A 3 -10.28 -9.39 -3.99
N LEU A 4 -9.86 -8.65 -2.96
CA LEU A 4 -9.72 -9.18 -1.61
C LEU A 4 -11.10 -9.53 -1.04
N ARG A 5 -11.15 -10.61 -0.26
CA ARG A 5 -12.37 -11.02 0.44
C ARG A 5 -12.52 -10.18 1.70
N ILE A 6 -13.06 -8.98 1.55
CA ILE A 6 -13.36 -8.04 2.64
C ILE A 6 -14.77 -7.46 2.53
N PRO A 7 -15.37 -7.11 3.69
CA PRO A 7 -16.57 -6.29 3.75
C PRO A 7 -16.42 -4.96 2.99
N ASN A 8 -17.50 -4.47 2.38
CA ASN A 8 -17.47 -3.26 1.55
C ASN A 8 -17.18 -1.98 2.35
N ASP A 9 -17.62 -1.90 3.60
CA ASP A 9 -17.30 -0.81 4.52
C ASP A 9 -15.81 -0.78 4.83
N ARG A 10 -15.19 -1.94 5.08
CA ARG A 10 -13.75 -2.07 5.26
C ARG A 10 -12.99 -1.70 3.99
N ARG A 11 -13.45 -2.17 2.82
CA ARG A 11 -12.89 -1.78 1.52
C ARG A 11 -12.92 -0.26 1.32
N ALA A 12 -14.06 0.38 1.57
CA ALA A 12 -14.23 1.82 1.40
C ALA A 12 -13.25 2.60 2.28
N ARG A 13 -13.03 2.17 3.52
CA ARG A 13 -12.03 2.77 4.42
C ARG A 13 -10.61 2.61 3.89
N LEU A 14 -10.22 1.39 3.50
CA LEU A 14 -8.88 1.14 2.98
C LEU A 14 -8.61 1.91 1.67
N LEU A 15 -9.62 2.11 0.82
CA LEU A 15 -9.52 2.97 -0.36
C LEU A 15 -9.38 4.45 0.01
N ALA A 16 -10.18 4.94 0.97
CA ALA A 16 -10.10 6.32 1.45
C ALA A 16 -8.73 6.63 2.08
N ASP A 17 -8.12 5.65 2.74
CA ASP A 17 -6.80 5.74 3.36
C ASP A 17 -5.65 5.49 2.36
N GLY A 18 -5.95 5.23 1.08
CA GLY A 18 -4.95 4.97 0.04
C GLY A 18 -4.12 3.70 0.28
N LEU A 19 -4.71 2.67 0.89
CA LEU A 19 -4.01 1.43 1.28
C LEU A 19 -4.13 0.33 0.24
N LEU A 20 -5.14 0.41 -0.62
CA LEU A 20 -5.42 -0.58 -1.67
C LEU A 20 -4.91 -0.12 -3.02
N ALA A 21 -4.35 -1.06 -3.77
CA ALA A 21 -3.89 -0.88 -5.14
C ALA A 21 -4.37 -2.03 -6.02
N ILE A 22 -4.38 -1.78 -7.33
CA ILE A 22 -4.54 -2.82 -8.35
C ILE A 22 -3.17 -3.08 -8.98
N ASN A 23 -2.68 -4.31 -8.87
CA ASN A 23 -1.38 -4.68 -9.44
C ASN A 23 -1.45 -4.93 -10.96
N SER A 24 -0.31 -5.22 -11.58
CA SER A 24 -0.21 -5.51 -13.02
C SER A 24 -0.97 -6.77 -13.48
N ARG A 25 -1.38 -7.63 -12.54
CA ARG A 25 -2.21 -8.83 -12.79
C ARG A 25 -3.70 -8.57 -12.57
N SER A 26 -4.11 -7.31 -12.38
CA SER A 26 -5.50 -6.93 -12.06
C SER A 26 -6.01 -7.54 -10.74
N GLU A 27 -5.13 -7.65 -9.74
CA GLU A 27 -5.48 -8.12 -8.40
C GLU A 27 -5.49 -6.93 -7.43
N GLU A 28 -6.51 -6.86 -6.60
CA GLU A 28 -6.58 -5.95 -5.46
C GLU A 28 -5.59 -6.44 -4.39
N ILE A 29 -4.70 -5.55 -3.98
CA ILE A 29 -3.62 -5.81 -3.03
C ILE A 29 -3.46 -4.66 -2.05
N LEU A 30 -2.85 -4.94 -0.90
CA LEU A 30 -2.23 -3.92 -0.06
C LEU A 30 -0.86 -3.55 -0.65
N HIS A 31 -0.47 -2.29 -0.57
CA HIS A 31 0.83 -1.83 -1.09
C HIS A 31 2.00 -2.69 -0.58
N GLY A 32 2.92 -3.07 -1.48
CA GLY A 32 4.12 -3.84 -1.13
C GLY A 32 3.91 -5.35 -0.93
N LEU A 33 2.68 -5.84 -1.06
CA LEU A 33 2.31 -7.22 -0.84
C LEU A 33 1.73 -7.87 -2.11
N THR A 34 1.77 -9.20 -2.14
CA THR A 34 1.03 -10.01 -3.11
C THR A 34 -0.45 -10.11 -2.72
N HIS A 35 -1.29 -10.61 -3.63
CA HIS A 35 -2.71 -10.86 -3.33
C HIS A 35 -2.90 -11.84 -2.17
N GLU A 36 -2.12 -12.93 -2.12
CA GLU A 36 -2.20 -13.91 -1.03
C GLU A 36 -1.77 -13.34 0.31
N GLU A 37 -0.65 -12.59 0.36
CA GLU A 37 -0.19 -11.92 1.57
C GLU A 37 -1.19 -10.86 2.06
N SER A 38 -1.80 -10.12 1.13
CA SER A 38 -2.84 -9.14 1.43
C SER A 38 -4.06 -9.81 2.04
N GLN A 39 -4.52 -10.92 1.45
CA GLN A 39 -5.64 -11.69 1.98
C GLN A 39 -5.34 -12.24 3.38
N PHE A 40 -4.13 -12.78 3.59
CA PHE A 40 -3.71 -13.27 4.90
C PHE A 40 -3.76 -12.19 5.98
N LEU A 41 -3.26 -10.98 5.70
CA LEU A 41 -3.28 -9.85 6.64
C LEU A 41 -4.69 -9.38 6.97
N ILE A 42 -5.56 -9.36 5.96
CA ILE A 42 -6.97 -9.03 6.11
C ILE A 42 -7.67 -10.02 7.05
N ASP A 43 -7.49 -11.32 6.79
CA ASP A 43 -8.13 -12.41 7.53
C ASP A 43 -7.63 -12.46 8.98
N ALA A 44 -6.34 -12.21 9.20
CA ALA A 44 -5.71 -12.18 10.52
C ALA A 44 -6.16 -10.98 11.38
N GLY A 45 -6.78 -9.96 10.80
CA GLY A 45 -7.43 -8.87 11.53
C GLY A 45 -8.81 -9.23 12.07
N GLU A 46 -9.45 -10.27 11.50
CA GLU A 46 -10.79 -10.73 11.88
C GLU A 46 -10.75 -11.97 12.78
N ALA A 47 -9.65 -12.74 12.75
CA ALA A 47 -9.46 -13.94 13.56
C ALA A 47 -8.75 -13.68 14.90
N ALA A 48 -9.03 -14.53 15.90
CA ALA A 48 -8.28 -14.59 17.16
C ALA A 48 -6.78 -14.83 16.91
N PRO A 49 -5.87 -14.35 17.78
CA PRO A 49 -4.43 -14.52 17.59
C PRO A 49 -4.09 -16.00 17.38
N GLY A 50 -3.61 -16.31 16.18
CA GLY A 50 -3.15 -17.66 15.80
C GLY A 50 -1.84 -18.03 16.49
N ASP A 51 -1.22 -19.11 16.03
CA ASP A 51 0.08 -19.55 16.55
C ASP A 51 1.18 -18.47 16.44
N ALA A 52 2.29 -18.67 17.15
CA ALA A 52 3.39 -17.71 17.19
C ALA A 52 3.99 -17.41 15.80
N ALA A 53 4.02 -18.40 14.89
CA ALA A 53 4.55 -18.23 13.53
C ALA A 53 3.60 -17.41 12.64
N ALA A 54 2.29 -17.59 12.80
CA ALA A 54 1.28 -16.76 12.15
C ALA A 54 1.37 -15.31 12.60
N LEU A 55 1.63 -15.08 13.89
CA LEU A 55 1.84 -13.74 14.44
C LEU A 55 3.12 -13.09 13.91
N GLU A 56 4.23 -13.83 13.86
CA GLU A 56 5.50 -13.36 13.28
C GLU A 56 5.32 -12.97 11.81
N ARG A 57 4.70 -13.85 11.02
CA ARG A 57 4.39 -13.57 9.62
C ARG A 57 3.50 -12.33 9.47
N ARG A 58 2.50 -12.16 10.34
CA ARG A 58 1.63 -10.97 10.32
C ARG A 58 2.44 -9.69 10.57
N CYS A 59 3.34 -9.71 11.55
CA CYS A 59 4.19 -8.56 11.86
C CYS A 59 5.11 -8.21 10.68
N GLU A 60 5.74 -9.21 10.06
CA GLU A 60 6.59 -9.00 8.89
C GLU A 60 5.83 -8.35 7.72
N LEU A 61 4.65 -8.88 7.39
CA LEU A 61 3.85 -8.36 6.30
C LEU A 61 3.34 -6.95 6.59
N ALA A 62 2.95 -6.66 7.84
CA ALA A 62 2.54 -5.31 8.24
C ALA A 62 3.68 -4.31 8.09
N LEU A 63 4.91 -4.69 8.48
CA LEU A 63 6.10 -3.85 8.30
C LEU A 63 6.41 -3.60 6.82
N ARG A 64 6.34 -4.64 5.98
CA ARG A 64 6.54 -4.49 4.53
C ARG A 64 5.50 -3.57 3.89
N HIS A 65 4.24 -3.71 4.30
CA HIS A 65 3.17 -2.85 3.84
C HIS A 65 3.44 -1.39 4.22
N GLU A 66 3.78 -1.12 5.49
CA GLU A 66 4.08 0.23 5.96
C GLU A 66 5.29 0.85 5.24
N GLN A 67 6.36 0.08 5.05
CA GLN A 67 7.52 0.55 4.28
C GLN A 67 7.15 0.92 2.83
N ALA A 68 6.27 0.15 2.19
CA ALA A 68 5.80 0.47 0.85
C ALA A 68 4.96 1.76 0.84
N ARG A 69 4.08 1.95 1.82
CA ARG A 69 3.32 3.20 1.97
C ARG A 69 4.23 4.42 2.15
N LEU A 70 5.21 4.31 3.03
CA LEU A 70 6.18 5.39 3.25
C LEU A 70 6.97 5.70 1.98
N ARG A 71 7.42 4.68 1.24
CA ARG A 71 8.12 4.91 -0.04
C ARG A 71 7.26 5.66 -1.06
N ILE A 72 5.96 5.37 -1.13
CA ILE A 72 5.04 6.08 -2.02
C ILE A 72 4.89 7.54 -1.57
N ALA A 73 4.66 7.77 -0.26
CA ALA A 73 4.56 9.12 0.28
C ALA A 73 5.83 9.94 0.06
N PHE A 74 7.02 9.35 0.23
CA PHE A 74 8.29 10.03 -0.05
C PHE A 74 8.54 10.28 -1.54
N ALA A 75 8.14 9.35 -2.42
CA ALA A 75 8.25 9.54 -3.86
C ALA A 75 7.39 10.72 -4.37
N ASP A 76 6.24 10.97 -3.73
CA ASP A 76 5.40 12.12 -4.06
C ASP A 76 6.04 13.47 -3.64
N ASP A 77 6.83 13.49 -2.57
CA ASP A 77 7.50 14.72 -2.08
C ASP A 77 8.75 15.11 -2.90
N GLU A 78 9.48 14.14 -3.47
CA GLU A 78 10.70 14.42 -4.25
C GLU A 78 10.43 15.11 -5.60
N GLY A 79 9.19 15.04 -6.12
CA GLY A 79 8.80 15.70 -7.37
C GLY A 79 8.70 17.22 -7.30
N SER A 80 8.66 17.83 -6.10
CA SER A 80 8.42 19.26 -5.95
C SER A 80 9.67 20.15 -6.08
N ALA A 81 10.88 19.58 -6.07
CA ALA A 81 12.12 20.38 -6.05
C ALA A 81 12.75 20.60 -7.44
N ASP A 82 12.45 19.74 -8.42
CA ASP A 82 13.08 19.79 -9.75
C ASP A 82 12.32 20.68 -10.78
N GLU A 83 11.05 21.00 -10.54
CA GLU A 83 10.28 21.90 -11.42
C GLU A 83 10.68 23.38 -11.25
N GLU A 84 11.17 23.81 -10.09
CA GLU A 84 11.58 25.21 -9.86
C GLU A 84 12.85 25.59 -10.65
N PHE A 85 13.72 24.62 -10.95
CA PHE A 85 14.95 24.85 -11.73
C PHE A 85 14.70 24.96 -13.24
N ARG A 86 13.69 24.30 -13.79
CA ARG A 86 13.36 24.43 -15.23
C ARG A 86 12.68 25.76 -15.56
N LEU A 87 11.76 26.22 -14.71
CA LEU A 87 11.03 27.47 -14.96
C LEU A 87 11.94 28.71 -14.94
N ARG A 88 12.99 28.72 -14.09
CA ARG A 88 13.98 29.83 -14.06
C ARG A 88 14.96 29.84 -15.23
N ALA A 89 15.16 28.72 -15.91
CA ALA A 89 16.05 28.64 -17.06
C ALA A 89 15.38 29.17 -18.35
N GLU A 90 14.05 29.09 -18.46
CA GLU A 90 13.30 29.49 -19.64
C GLU A 90 12.90 30.99 -19.65
N THR A 91 13.04 31.72 -18.54
CA THR A 91 12.70 33.16 -18.47
C THR A 91 13.84 34.11 -18.83
N ARG A 92 14.98 33.60 -19.32
CA ARG A 92 16.11 34.41 -19.81
C ARG A 92 16.17 34.38 -21.33
N PHE A 93 15.28 35.12 -21.97
CA PHE A 93 15.47 35.63 -23.34
C PHE A 93 14.98 37.07 -23.41
#